data_AF-A0A1N6EWM7-F1
#
_entry.id   AF-A0A1N6EWM7-F1
#
_cell.length_a   1.000
_cell.length_b   1.000
_cell.length_c   1.000
_cell.angle_alpha   90.00
_cell.angle_beta   90.00
_cell.angle_gamma   90.00
#
_symmetry.space_group_name_H-M   'P 1'
#
loop_
_entity.id
_entity.type
_entity.pdbx_description
1 polymer ?
#
loop_
_entity_poly.entity_id
_entity_poly.type
_entity_poly.pdbx_seq_one_letter_code
_entity_poly.pdbx_strand_id
1 'polypeptide(L)' 'MLNTAPNIPDPDGFYAELIAAHDGLTETQSAALNARLVLLLCNHVGDRAVLSAALEAARTALR' A
#
# COMPACT_ATOMS: atom_id res chain seq x y z
N MET A 1 -1.72 1.84 16.70
CA MET A 1 -2.46 2.99 16.13
C MET A 1 -1.95 3.23 14.72
N LEU A 2 -2.82 3.58 13.77
CA LEU A 2 -2.44 3.86 12.38
C LEU A 2 -1.62 5.16 12.29
N ASN A 3 -0.51 5.14 11.54
CA ASN A 3 0.23 6.33 11.13
C ASN A 3 -0.15 6.71 9.69
N THR A 4 -0.62 7.93 9.48
CA THR A 4 -1.00 8.48 8.16
C THR A 4 -0.04 9.55 7.65
N ALA A 5 0.99 9.89 8.43
CA ALA A 5 2.06 10.79 8.01
C ALA A 5 3.15 10.01 7.25
N PRO A 6 3.94 10.69 6.39
CA PRO A 6 5.15 10.10 5.81
C PRO A 6 6.04 9.51 6.90
N ASN A 7 6.41 8.24 6.76
CA ASN A 7 7.09 7.48 7.81
C ASN A 7 8.35 6.74 7.31
N ILE A 8 8.86 7.12 6.13
CA ILE A 8 10.11 6.60 5.58
C ILE A 8 11.02 7.75 5.14
N PRO A 9 12.36 7.59 5.17
CA PRO A 9 13.31 8.66 4.85
C PRO A 9 13.22 9.22 3.42
N ASP A 10 12.81 8.39 2.45
CA ASP A 10 12.70 8.77 1.04
C ASP A 10 11.36 8.29 0.44
N PRO A 11 10.27 9.05 0.66
CA PRO A 11 8.95 8.69 0.16
C PRO A 11 8.85 8.77 -1.37
N ASP A 12 9.56 9.73 -1.99
CA ASP A 12 9.52 9.94 -3.44
C ASP A 12 10.29 8.84 -4.18
N GLY A 13 11.46 8.43 -3.66
CA GLY A 13 12.23 7.31 -4.19
C GLY A 13 11.44 6.00 -4.16
N PHE A 14 10.81 5.68 -3.03
CA PHE A 14 9.95 4.50 -2.95
C PHE A 14 8.75 4.58 -3.90
N TYR A 15 8.16 5.76 -4.08
CA TYR A 15 7.07 5.94 -5.05
C TYR A 15 7.55 5.67 -6.49
N ALA A 16 8.74 6.14 -6.86
CA ALA A 16 9.33 5.84 -8.17
C ALA A 16 9.59 4.33 -8.36
N GLU A 17 10.10 3.63 -7.35
CA GLU A 17 10.28 2.17 -7.37
C GLU A 17 8.94 1.44 -7.56
N LEU A 18 7.90 1.86 -6.84
CA LEU A 18 6.57 1.27 -6.94
C LEU A 18 6.00 1.43 -8.35
N ILE A 19 6.11 2.62 -8.95
CA ILE A 19 5.65 2.87 -10.32
C ILE A 19 6.44 2.03 -11.33
N ALA A 20 7.76 1.97 -11.19
CA ALA A 20 8.61 1.16 -12.06
C ALA A 20 8.26 -0.33 -11.99
N ALA A 21 7.81 -0.84 -10.84
CA ALA A 21 7.37 -2.23 -10.69
C ALA A 21 6.14 -2.58 -11.54
N HIS A 22 5.40 -1.59 -12.02
CA HIS A 22 4.26 -1.79 -12.91
C HIS A 22 4.61 -1.75 -14.41
N ASP A 23 5.85 -1.40 -14.77
CA ASP A 23 6.24 -1.28 -16.17
C ASP A 23 6.13 -2.62 -16.91
N GLY A 24 5.55 -2.58 -18.12
CA GLY A 24 5.26 -3.77 -18.93
C GLY A 24 4.13 -4.68 -18.42
N LEU A 25 3.45 -4.35 -17.32
CA LEU A 25 2.31 -5.12 -16.82
C LEU A 25 1.00 -4.68 -17.48
N THR A 26 0.11 -5.65 -17.73
CA THR A 26 -1.30 -5.37 -18.03
C THR A 26 -2.02 -4.84 -16.79
N GLU A 27 -3.18 -4.22 -16.97
CA GLU A 27 -4.01 -3.74 -15.85
C GLU A 27 -4.32 -4.85 -14.83
N THR A 28 -4.64 -6.05 -15.29
CA THR A 28 -4.92 -7.21 -14.41
C THR A 28 -3.68 -7.63 -13.63
N GLN A 29 -2.50 -7.65 -14.27
CA GLN A 29 -1.25 -7.98 -13.59
C GLN A 29 -0.85 -6.89 -12.59
N SER A 30 -1.05 -5.63 -12.93
CA SER A 30 -0.85 -4.47 -12.06
C SER A 30 -1.74 -4.55 -10.81
N ALA A 31 -3.02 -4.88 -10.97
CA ALA A 31 -3.93 -5.11 -9.86
C ALA A 31 -3.50 -6.30 -8.98
N ALA A 32 -3.01 -7.39 -9.60
CA ALA A 32 -2.50 -8.55 -8.88
C ALA A 32 -1.22 -8.24 -8.08
N LEU A 33 -0.32 -7.43 -8.63
CA LEU A 33 0.88 -6.93 -7.94
C LEU A 33 0.48 -6.13 -6.70
N ASN A 34 -0.43 -5.18 -6.84
CA ASN A 34 -0.92 -4.37 -5.73
C ASN A 34 -1.57 -5.22 -4.63
N ALA A 35 -2.43 -6.17 -5.01
CA ALA A 35 -3.04 -7.08 -4.04
C ALA A 35 -1.99 -7.92 -3.28
N ARG A 36 -0.95 -8.41 -3.98
CA ARG A 36 0.14 -9.15 -3.35
C ARG A 36 0.95 -8.28 -2.39
N LEU A 37 1.28 -7.06 -2.80
CA LEU A 37 2.01 -6.10 -1.98
C LEU A 37 1.22 -5.77 -0.70
N VAL A 38 -0.07 -5.48 -0.81
CA VAL A 38 -0.95 -5.24 0.35
C VAL A 38 -0.92 -6.42 1.31
N LEU A 39 -1.02 -7.66 0.83
CA LEU A 39 -0.97 -8.84 1.70
C LEU A 39 0.38 -8.99 2.42
N LEU A 40 1.50 -8.71 1.74
CA LEU A 40 2.83 -8.73 2.35
C LEU A 40 2.96 -7.67 3.44
N LEU A 41 2.48 -6.45 3.18
CA LEU A 41 2.48 -5.37 4.17
C LEU A 41 1.56 -5.67 5.35
N CYS A 42 0.38 -6.27 5.12
CA CYS A 42 -0.51 -6.73 6.19
C CYS A 42 0.19 -7.73 7.12
N ASN A 43 0.93 -8.68 6.55
CA ASN A 43 1.70 -9.65 7.32
C ASN A 43 2.85 -8.98 8.10
N HIS A 44 3.52 -7.99 7.50
CA HIS A 44 4.57 -7.23 8.17
C HIS A 44 4.04 -6.40 9.35
N VAL A 45 2.87 -5.77 9.18
CA VAL A 45 2.22 -4.98 10.24
C VAL A 45 1.71 -5.85 11.38
N GLY A 46 1.07 -6.99 11.09
CA GLY A 46 0.63 -7.99 12.08
C GLY A 46 -0.47 -7.57 13.06
N ASP A 47 -0.79 -6.28 13.18
CA ASP A 47 -1.79 -5.73 14.11
C ASP A 47 -3.16 -5.56 13.43
N ARG A 48 -4.14 -6.39 13.83
CA ARG A 48 -5.50 -6.36 13.29
C ARG A 48 -6.20 -5.01 13.46
N ALA A 49 -6.01 -4.31 14.56
CA ALA A 49 -6.66 -3.02 14.81
C ALA A 49 -6.11 -1.94 13.87
N VAL A 50 -4.79 -1.93 13.64
CA VAL A 50 -4.15 -1.04 12.67
C VAL A 50 -4.65 -1.33 11.25
N LEU A 51 -4.76 -2.61 10.86
CA LEU A 51 -5.25 -2.99 9.54
C LEU A 51 -6.72 -2.58 9.31
N SER A 52 -7.58 -2.76 10.32
CA SER A 52 -8.98 -2.31 10.24
C SER A 52 -9.09 -0.78 10.12
N ALA A 53 -8.27 -0.03 10.87
CA ALA A 53 -8.23 1.43 10.76
C ALA A 53 -7.73 1.89 9.38
N ALA A 54 -6.71 1.24 8.83
CA ALA A 54 -6.18 1.55 7.49
C ALA A 54 -7.24 1.33 6.40
N LEU A 55 -8.01 0.24 6.49
CA LEU A 55 -9.08 -0.05 5.53
C LEU A 55 -10.18 1.02 5.57
N GLU A 56 -10.61 1.44 6.75
CA GLU A 56 -11.66 2.47 6.86
C GLU A 56 -11.16 3.85 6.40
N ALA A 57 -9.90 4.20 6.70
CA ALA A 57 -9.29 5.43 6.21
C ALA A 57 -9.24 5.45 4.67
N ALA A 58 -8.82 4.34 4.05
CA ALA A 58 -8.79 4.21 2.59
C ALA A 58 -10.20 4.31 1.96
N ARG A 59 -11.22 3.69 2.56
CA ARG A 59 -12.61 3.80 2.08
C ARG A 59 -13.16 5.22 2.20
N THR A 60 -12.74 5.96 3.21
CA THR A 60 -13.20 7.33 3.44
C THR A 60 -12.58 8.32 2.46
N ALA A 61 -11.32 8.13 2.06
CA ALA A 61 -10.63 8.98 1.08
C ALA A 61 -11.23 8.90 -0.35
N LEU A 62 -12.09 7.92 -0.62
CA LEU A 62 -12.80 7.75 -1.90
C LEU A 62 -14.15 8.47 -1.95
N ARG A 63 -14.61 9.05 -0.83
CA ARG A 63 -15.86 9.80 -0.73
C ARG A 63 -15.61 11.29 -0.86
#